data_AF-A0A7S1BZP7-F1
#
_entry.id   AF-A0A7S1BZP7-F1
#
_cell.length_a   1.000
_cell.length_b   1.000
_cell.length_c   1.000
_cell.angle_alpha   90.00
_cell.angle_beta   90.00
_cell.angle_gamma   90.00
#
_symmetry.space_group_name_H-M   'P 1'
#
loop_
_entity.id
_entity.type
_entity.pdbx_description
1 polymer ?
#
loop_
_entity_poly.entity_id
_entity_poly.type
_entity_poly.pdbx_seq_one_letter_code
_entity_poly.pdbx_strand_id
1 'polypeptide(L)'
;HKLTVNRVNNFIPEPRAHKTKSMILYFILLNVFLERCVCFSSAHEVFDKKPISVVETLHDFEDSVINSFPDAAAKGISAKILQKCIDKCRAADVNHCCGNRHSREAWYSTHNLLSCANGCEIAYYETTVGGCKDRCVEGNAAKCEYRHPSIAWRFQKCQHCQTSGCKSSDPEECATGCDHAATLKKFYKPVEEQEWTLLSEHCPKGLCKKYRKGIWVIMWDKKYGNIYRKDAKKMVKRLEQVRKLSTKKLNMGDPINVSLKIYFNVYIHHGKEDIFPEWGVGLGQNAYGFPFLVFGNGPHDDDTYLDHEGFHVMQNSATAPGFKQNDAWWYGEATAEWFKQFRTNQGFNAGAIEAIPHQTMWRDFNNGPSDEPNNWSTTVRQYGMGLLLYYTTEVVGVDRLKITKGYYSSTTLLPQEYLCSEDGVGLERFRHIFADWTAHNVNDFDYLPTDEVENSRQDVVQYGDPELYRPFALEENLADVVNVGLIHPQEVNRPRGWSYNVIKLGNVQAGSYTFTIKSEELGSENGETYFEARLVVTGSTNSKFVTIDMIQGQTGTKTVNLTSNDKVVYLILVSVPPRFTGNEQHDYAFKIE
;
A
#
# COMPACT_ATOMS: atom_id res chain seq x y z
N HIS A 1 -18.40 -65.67 -19.09
CA HIS A 1 -17.69 -65.71 -20.39
C HIS A 1 -18.09 -64.51 -21.25
N LYS A 2 -17.10 -63.68 -21.62
CA LYS A 2 -16.91 -62.95 -22.89
C LYS A 2 -18.09 -62.19 -23.59
N LEU A 3 -17.93 -60.85 -23.59
CA LEU A 3 -17.65 -59.97 -24.75
C LEU A 3 -18.76 -59.63 -25.81
N THR A 4 -19.17 -58.35 -25.76
CA THR A 4 -19.17 -57.28 -26.81
C THR A 4 -20.12 -57.23 -28.04
N VAL A 5 -20.80 -56.06 -28.14
CA VAL A 5 -20.85 -55.07 -29.28
C VAL A 5 -21.89 -55.28 -30.40
N ASN A 6 -22.88 -54.38 -30.62
CA ASN A 6 -22.79 -53.11 -31.40
C ASN A 6 -24.17 -52.41 -31.70
N ARG A 7 -24.10 -51.08 -31.97
CA ARG A 7 -25.00 -50.17 -32.78
C ARG A 7 -26.27 -49.49 -32.21
N VAL A 8 -26.10 -48.22 -31.81
CA VAL A 8 -26.51 -46.96 -32.49
C VAL A 8 -27.85 -46.91 -33.28
N ASN A 9 -28.86 -46.15 -32.80
CA ASN A 9 -29.34 -44.86 -33.37
C ASN A 9 -30.57 -44.25 -32.66
N ASN A 10 -30.47 -42.94 -32.37
CA ASN A 10 -31.48 -41.86 -32.39
C ASN A 10 -32.79 -41.94 -31.58
N PHE A 11 -32.99 -40.99 -30.65
CA PHE A 11 -33.97 -39.91 -30.79
C PHE A 11 -33.73 -38.77 -29.77
N ILE A 12 -33.79 -37.54 -30.27
CA ILE A 12 -33.62 -36.24 -29.59
C ILE A 12 -34.97 -35.82 -28.95
N PRO A 13 -34.95 -35.10 -27.82
CA PRO A 13 -35.60 -33.79 -27.82
C PRO A 13 -34.69 -32.67 -27.29
N GLU A 14 -34.85 -31.51 -27.92
CA GLU A 14 -34.15 -30.24 -27.72
C GLU A 14 -34.32 -29.60 -26.33
N PRO A 15 -33.42 -28.68 -25.95
CA PRO A 15 -33.37 -28.05 -24.63
C PRO A 15 -34.18 -26.74 -24.55
N ARG A 16 -34.82 -26.51 -23.39
CA ARG A 16 -35.29 -25.17 -23.00
C ARG A 16 -34.13 -24.33 -22.48
N ALA A 17 -33.92 -23.19 -23.12
CA ALA A 17 -32.91 -22.20 -22.81
C ALA A 17 -33.16 -21.53 -21.44
N HIS A 18 -32.14 -21.54 -20.58
CA HIS A 18 -31.91 -20.50 -19.59
C HIS A 18 -30.49 -19.96 -19.76
N LYS A 19 -30.40 -18.64 -19.93
CA LYS A 19 -29.17 -17.88 -20.06
C LYS A 19 -28.52 -17.75 -18.68
N THR A 20 -27.31 -18.26 -18.54
CA THR A 20 -26.35 -17.81 -17.51
C THR A 20 -24.98 -17.78 -18.16
N LYS A 21 -24.41 -16.58 -18.25
CA LYS A 21 -23.01 -16.35 -18.64
C LYS A 21 -22.15 -16.63 -17.41
N SER A 22 -21.42 -17.73 -17.43
CA SER A 22 -20.31 -17.98 -16.52
C SER A 22 -19.09 -18.39 -17.33
N MET A 23 -17.93 -17.90 -16.89
CA MET A 23 -16.62 -18.53 -16.97
C MET A 23 -16.07 -18.85 -18.38
N ILE A 24 -15.30 -17.89 -18.88
CA ILE A 24 -14.05 -18.15 -19.62
C ILE A 24 -12.98 -17.50 -18.73
N LEU A 25 -12.53 -18.10 -17.63
CA LEU A 25 -11.57 -19.21 -17.55
C LEU A 25 -10.41 -19.06 -18.57
N TYR A 26 -9.23 -18.75 -18.01
CA TYR A 26 -7.93 -19.23 -18.46
C TYR A 26 -7.42 -18.75 -19.83
N PHE A 27 -6.50 -17.79 -19.82
CA PHE A 27 -5.22 -17.93 -20.51
C PHE A 27 -4.26 -16.88 -19.90
N ILE A 28 -3.12 -17.34 -19.36
CA ILE A 28 -2.14 -16.64 -18.49
C ILE A 28 -2.42 -16.79 -16.96
N LEU A 29 -2.73 -18.01 -16.51
CA LEU A 29 -2.16 -18.50 -15.25
C LEU A 29 -0.66 -18.71 -15.51
N LEU A 30 0.23 -18.31 -14.59
CA LEU A 30 1.67 -18.56 -14.69
C LEU A 30 2.33 -18.03 -15.98
N ASN A 31 2.78 -16.77 -16.00
CA ASN A 31 4.18 -16.58 -16.39
C ASN A 31 5.00 -16.81 -15.13
N VAL A 32 5.08 -18.10 -14.77
CA VAL A 32 6.24 -18.82 -14.25
C VAL A 32 7.17 -18.01 -13.36
N PHE A 33 7.17 -18.36 -12.07
CA PHE A 33 8.30 -18.32 -11.13
C PHE A 33 9.61 -17.71 -11.66
N LEU A 34 10.05 -16.62 -11.00
CA LEU A 34 11.39 -16.02 -11.08
C LEU A 34 11.82 -15.49 -12.47
N GLU A 35 11.91 -14.15 -12.60
CA GLU A 35 13.17 -13.50 -12.96
C GLU A 35 13.14 -11.96 -12.76
N ARG A 36 13.97 -11.52 -11.79
CA ARG A 36 14.67 -10.24 -11.69
C ARG A 36 13.86 -8.94 -11.60
N CYS A 37 13.51 -8.59 -10.36
CA CYS A 37 13.69 -7.22 -9.88
C CYS A 37 14.79 -7.24 -8.80
N VAL A 38 16.05 -7.18 -9.24
CA VAL A 38 17.21 -6.87 -8.41
C VAL A 38 17.57 -5.42 -8.72
N CYS A 39 17.30 -4.49 -7.81
CA CYS A 39 17.96 -3.19 -7.82
C CYS A 39 19.23 -3.29 -6.97
N PHE A 40 20.34 -2.95 -7.61
CA PHE A 40 21.72 -3.04 -7.14
C PHE A 40 21.97 -2.34 -5.80
N SER A 41 22.70 -3.02 -4.91
CA SER A 41 23.65 -2.40 -3.97
C SER A 41 25.01 -3.08 -4.12
N SER A 42 26.03 -2.26 -4.36
CA SER A 42 27.40 -2.58 -4.79
C SER A 42 28.30 -3.20 -3.72
N ALA A 43 29.26 -4.05 -4.15
CA ALA A 43 30.54 -4.26 -3.49
C ALA A 43 31.71 -4.40 -4.52
N HIS A 44 32.85 -3.80 -4.16
CA HIS A 44 34.22 -3.83 -4.71
C HIS A 44 34.67 -5.21 -5.27
N GLU A 45 35.59 -5.41 -6.25
CA GLU A 45 36.93 -4.84 -6.50
C GLU A 45 37.48 -5.31 -7.90
N VAL A 46 38.12 -4.39 -8.65
CA VAL A 46 39.39 -4.45 -9.45
C VAL A 46 39.76 -5.66 -10.37
N PHE A 47 39.89 -5.44 -11.71
CA PHE A 47 41.17 -5.38 -12.48
C PHE A 47 41.01 -5.16 -14.02
N ASP A 48 41.68 -4.09 -14.49
CA ASP A 48 42.47 -3.83 -15.72
C ASP A 48 42.07 -4.10 -17.20
N LYS A 49 42.23 -3.00 -17.98
CA LYS A 49 42.77 -2.84 -19.37
C LYS A 49 41.90 -3.31 -20.56
N LYS A 50 41.64 -2.54 -21.64
CA LYS A 50 42.35 -1.42 -22.32
C LYS A 50 41.35 -0.63 -23.23
N PRO A 51 41.71 0.55 -23.77
CA PRO A 51 40.79 1.62 -24.18
C PRO A 51 40.33 1.54 -25.64
N ILE A 52 39.09 1.99 -25.90
CA ILE A 52 38.62 2.38 -27.23
C ILE A 52 38.28 3.87 -27.19
N SER A 53 38.80 4.60 -28.16
CA SER A 53 38.82 6.06 -28.27
C SER A 53 37.44 6.67 -28.45
N VAL A 54 37.14 7.66 -27.61
CA VAL A 54 36.01 8.58 -27.69
C VAL A 54 36.48 9.88 -28.33
N VAL A 55 36.02 10.18 -29.54
CA VAL A 55 35.88 11.54 -30.07
C VAL A 55 34.66 11.51 -31.00
N GLU A 56 33.77 12.50 -30.89
CA GLU A 56 32.50 12.68 -31.62
C GLU A 56 31.23 12.09 -30.97
N THR A 57 30.83 12.63 -29.81
CA THR A 57 29.40 12.86 -29.43
C THR A 57 29.34 13.61 -28.10
N LEU A 58 29.74 14.89 -28.11
CA LEU A 58 29.69 15.76 -26.92
C LEU A 58 28.64 16.88 -27.02
N HIS A 59 27.81 16.90 -28.07
CA HIS A 59 26.72 17.88 -28.20
C HIS A 59 25.30 17.33 -27.98
N ASP A 60 25.09 16.01 -27.98
CA ASP A 60 23.74 15.42 -27.78
C ASP A 60 23.49 14.90 -26.35
N PHE A 61 24.45 15.07 -25.44
CA PHE A 61 24.37 14.57 -24.05
C PHE A 61 23.80 15.59 -23.06
N GLU A 62 23.72 16.88 -23.43
CA GLU A 62 23.20 17.94 -22.56
C GLU A 62 21.65 17.92 -22.43
N ASP A 63 20.93 17.41 -23.44
CA ASP A 63 19.46 17.36 -23.43
C ASP A 63 18.88 16.12 -22.71
N SER A 64 19.66 15.06 -22.48
CA SER A 64 19.15 13.78 -21.92
C SER A 64 19.13 13.75 -20.39
N VAL A 65 20.04 14.45 -19.71
CA VAL A 65 20.12 14.51 -18.25
C VAL A 65 19.09 15.50 -17.68
N ILE A 66 18.71 16.49 -18.47
CA ILE A 66 17.78 17.57 -18.07
C ILE A 66 16.30 17.12 -18.08
N ASN A 67 15.95 16.12 -18.90
CA ASN A 67 14.60 15.54 -18.96
C ASN A 67 14.24 14.61 -17.78
N SER A 68 15.11 14.51 -16.77
CA SER A 68 14.91 13.70 -15.56
C SER A 68 14.14 14.40 -14.43
N PHE A 69 13.61 15.61 -14.67
CA PHE A 69 12.84 16.36 -13.68
C PHE A 69 11.35 16.49 -14.08
N PRO A 70 10.43 15.82 -13.35
CA PRO A 70 8.98 15.78 -13.56
C PRO A 70 8.33 17.14 -13.85
N ASP A 71 8.66 18.13 -13.02
CA ASP A 71 7.86 19.35 -12.95
C ASP A 71 8.25 20.36 -14.05
N ALA A 72 9.47 20.25 -14.63
CA ALA A 72 10.05 21.07 -15.72
C ALA A 72 9.12 21.19 -16.94
N ALA A 73 8.56 20.05 -17.35
CA ALA A 73 7.74 19.94 -18.54
C ALA A 73 6.32 20.51 -18.35
N ALA A 74 5.80 20.55 -17.12
CA ALA A 74 4.40 20.88 -16.82
C ALA A 74 4.10 22.39 -16.83
N LYS A 75 5.04 23.24 -16.39
CA LYS A 75 4.88 24.70 -16.41
C LYS A 75 5.30 25.35 -17.74
N GLY A 76 5.78 24.56 -18.71
CA GLY A 76 6.40 25.08 -19.94
C GLY A 76 7.65 25.95 -19.66
N ILE A 77 8.23 25.79 -18.47
CA ILE A 77 9.50 26.38 -18.05
C ILE A 77 10.57 25.36 -18.44
N SER A 78 11.06 25.47 -19.68
CA SER A 78 12.21 24.68 -20.12
C SER A 78 13.38 24.88 -19.17
N ALA A 79 14.30 23.92 -19.07
CA ALA A 79 15.58 24.12 -18.38
C ALA A 79 16.33 25.37 -18.87
N LYS A 80 16.11 25.78 -20.12
CA LYS A 80 16.59 27.05 -20.68
C LYS A 80 16.05 28.31 -19.99
N ILE A 81 14.84 28.28 -19.41
CA ILE A 81 14.25 29.39 -18.65
C ILE A 81 14.75 29.38 -17.21
N LEU A 82 14.87 28.20 -16.59
CA LEU A 82 15.51 28.05 -15.29
C LEU A 82 16.98 28.50 -15.35
N GLN A 83 17.73 28.03 -16.35
CA GLN A 83 19.10 28.46 -16.61
C GLN A 83 19.19 29.97 -16.76
N LYS A 84 18.26 30.63 -17.47
CA LYS A 84 18.22 32.11 -17.54
C LYS A 84 18.04 32.79 -16.18
N CYS A 85 17.33 32.18 -15.24
CA CYS A 85 17.21 32.69 -13.87
C CYS A 85 18.55 32.58 -13.15
N ILE A 86 19.20 31.43 -13.26
CA ILE A 86 20.51 31.18 -12.67
C ILE A 86 21.60 32.05 -13.30
N ASP A 87 21.55 32.30 -14.61
CA ASP A 87 22.48 33.20 -15.30
C ASP A 87 22.29 34.65 -14.81
N LYS A 88 21.06 35.05 -14.46
CA LYS A 88 20.82 36.34 -13.78
C LYS A 88 21.45 36.38 -12.39
N CYS A 89 21.34 35.31 -11.61
CA CYS A 89 22.05 35.20 -10.32
C CYS A 89 23.56 35.34 -10.52
N ARG A 90 24.16 34.62 -11.49
CA ARG A 90 25.60 34.69 -11.79
C ARG A 90 26.04 36.09 -12.24
N ALA A 91 25.22 36.78 -13.02
CA ALA A 91 25.51 38.12 -13.51
C ALA A 91 25.32 39.20 -12.43
N ALA A 92 24.38 39.00 -11.51
CA ALA A 92 24.16 39.88 -10.36
C ALA A 92 25.24 39.69 -9.30
N ASP A 93 25.92 38.55 -9.31
CA ASP A 93 26.74 38.11 -8.20
C ASP A 93 28.09 37.50 -8.63
N VAL A 94 29.08 38.39 -8.81
CA VAL A 94 30.42 38.06 -9.31
C VAL A 94 31.29 37.26 -8.32
N ASN A 95 30.86 37.10 -7.05
CA ASN A 95 31.68 36.49 -6.00
C ASN A 95 31.08 35.21 -5.39
N HIS A 96 29.90 34.77 -5.81
CA HIS A 96 29.25 33.57 -5.25
C HIS A 96 29.16 32.42 -6.25
N CYS A 97 29.30 31.20 -5.73
CA CYS A 97 29.25 29.97 -6.53
C CYS A 97 27.79 29.57 -6.78
N CYS A 98 27.12 30.34 -7.63
CA CYS A 98 25.75 30.08 -8.07
C CYS A 98 25.73 28.93 -9.10
N GLY A 99 25.83 27.71 -8.61
CA GLY A 99 25.60 26.48 -9.37
C GLY A 99 24.12 26.12 -9.45
N ASN A 100 23.72 25.34 -10.46
CA ASN A 100 22.40 24.72 -10.47
C ASN A 100 22.53 23.21 -10.59
N ARG A 101 21.56 22.49 -10.03
CA ARG A 101 21.59 21.03 -10.05
C ARG A 101 21.40 20.43 -11.44
N HIS A 102 20.86 21.20 -12.40
CA HIS A 102 20.54 20.76 -13.75
C HIS A 102 21.78 20.66 -14.67
N SER A 103 22.83 21.45 -14.44
CA SER A 103 24.08 21.45 -15.21
C SER A 103 25.25 20.76 -14.47
N ARG A 104 24.99 20.11 -13.33
CA ARG A 104 26.02 19.55 -12.41
C ARG A 104 27.02 20.58 -11.89
N GLU A 105 26.72 21.86 -12.07
CA GLU A 105 27.51 22.97 -11.53
C GLU A 105 27.07 23.13 -10.07
N ALA A 106 27.89 22.67 -9.11
CA ALA A 106 27.72 22.87 -7.66
C ALA A 106 26.30 22.67 -7.09
N TRP A 107 26.00 21.46 -6.60
CA TRP A 107 24.75 21.06 -5.93
C TRP A 107 24.64 21.54 -4.46
N TYR A 108 25.53 22.44 -4.05
CA TYR A 108 25.75 22.85 -2.67
C TYR A 108 25.55 24.36 -2.52
N SER A 109 24.97 24.75 -1.38
CA SER A 109 24.76 26.15 -1.01
C SER A 109 25.78 26.65 0.01
N THR A 110 25.80 27.96 0.22
CA THR A 110 26.75 28.72 1.03
C THR A 110 26.36 28.75 2.52
N HIS A 111 27.29 28.39 3.43
CA HIS A 111 27.26 28.67 4.88
C HIS A 111 25.89 28.64 5.60
N ASN A 112 25.17 27.50 5.59
CA ASN A 112 23.84 27.36 6.22
C ASN A 112 22.74 28.22 5.60
N LEU A 113 22.97 28.90 4.48
CA LEU A 113 21.98 29.68 3.75
C LEU A 113 21.70 29.01 2.40
N LEU A 114 20.53 29.30 1.83
CA LEU A 114 20.15 28.94 0.46
C LEU A 114 20.66 30.02 -0.49
N SER A 115 21.18 29.60 -1.65
CA SER A 115 21.75 30.50 -2.64
C SER A 115 20.70 31.13 -3.55
N CYS A 116 21.10 32.13 -4.34
CA CYS A 116 20.23 32.70 -5.38
C CYS A 116 19.75 31.64 -6.38
N ALA A 117 20.61 30.70 -6.76
CA ALA A 117 20.23 29.59 -7.62
C ALA A 117 19.19 28.67 -6.96
N ASN A 118 19.27 28.46 -5.64
CA ASN A 118 18.22 27.74 -4.91
C ASN A 118 16.91 28.52 -4.89
N GLY A 119 16.93 29.85 -4.83
CA GLY A 119 15.76 30.69 -5.03
C GLY A 119 15.10 30.50 -6.39
N CYS A 120 15.89 30.46 -7.47
CA CYS A 120 15.38 30.15 -8.81
C CYS A 120 14.80 28.72 -8.90
N GLU A 121 15.42 27.74 -8.24
CA GLU A 121 14.91 26.37 -8.16
C GLU A 121 13.64 26.28 -7.29
N ILE A 122 13.51 27.04 -6.21
CA ILE A 122 12.29 27.07 -5.37
C ILE A 122 11.15 27.78 -6.11
N ALA A 123 11.46 28.90 -6.78
CA ALA A 123 10.52 29.62 -7.64
C ALA A 123 9.92 28.73 -8.72
N TYR A 124 10.68 27.71 -9.15
CA TYR A 124 10.21 26.70 -10.07
C TYR A 124 8.96 25.97 -9.57
N TYR A 125 8.86 25.70 -8.26
CA TYR A 125 7.77 24.92 -7.66
C TYR A 125 6.68 25.82 -7.06
N GLU A 126 7.01 27.04 -6.69
CA GLU A 126 6.08 27.99 -6.09
C GLU A 126 5.17 28.69 -7.11
N THR A 127 4.05 29.23 -6.63
CA THR A 127 3.03 29.89 -7.48
C THR A 127 3.07 31.41 -7.38
N THR A 128 3.72 31.94 -6.34
CA THR A 128 3.87 33.37 -6.11
C THR A 128 5.30 33.69 -5.68
N VAL A 129 5.73 34.93 -5.89
CA VAL A 129 7.02 35.43 -5.36
C VAL A 129 7.05 35.31 -3.84
N GLY A 130 5.93 35.63 -3.17
CA GLY A 130 5.79 35.52 -1.72
C GLY A 130 6.03 34.10 -1.22
N GLY A 131 5.34 33.11 -1.79
CA GLY A 131 5.54 31.69 -1.44
C GLY A 131 6.99 31.22 -1.66
N CYS A 132 7.64 31.66 -2.74
CA CYS A 132 9.06 31.39 -2.95
C CYS A 132 9.95 31.97 -1.84
N LYS A 133 9.70 33.22 -1.44
CA LYS A 133 10.46 33.88 -0.37
C LYS A 133 10.21 33.23 0.99
N ASP A 134 8.97 32.82 1.28
CA ASP A 134 8.64 32.11 2.52
C ASP A 134 9.43 30.79 2.61
N ARG A 135 9.53 30.04 1.51
CA ARG A 135 10.35 28.82 1.43
C ARG A 135 11.84 29.09 1.57
N CYS A 136 12.34 30.22 1.07
CA CYS A 136 13.72 30.65 1.33
C CYS A 136 13.96 30.91 2.81
N VAL A 137 13.03 31.56 3.51
CA VAL A 137 13.10 31.81 4.96
C VAL A 137 13.09 30.51 5.75
N GLU A 138 12.13 29.61 5.45
CA GLU A 138 12.08 28.26 6.05
C GLU A 138 13.39 27.51 5.83
N GLY A 139 13.89 27.53 4.59
CA GLY A 139 15.11 26.84 4.22
C GLY A 139 16.36 27.41 4.87
N ASN A 140 16.44 28.72 5.09
CA ASN A 140 17.53 29.36 5.83
C ASN A 140 17.47 29.06 7.34
N ALA A 141 16.27 28.91 7.91
CA ALA A 141 16.10 28.52 9.30
C ALA A 141 16.49 27.05 9.58
N ALA A 142 16.41 26.17 8.58
CA ALA A 142 16.89 24.80 8.69
C ALA A 142 18.43 24.77 8.89
N LYS A 143 19.01 23.74 9.50
CA LYS A 143 20.47 23.70 9.76
C LYS A 143 21.28 23.50 8.47
N CYS A 144 21.57 22.24 8.14
CA CYS A 144 22.44 21.89 7.03
C CYS A 144 21.72 21.46 5.78
N GLU A 145 20.41 21.20 5.88
CA GLU A 145 19.62 20.68 4.79
C GLU A 145 18.21 21.25 4.85
N TYR A 146 17.63 21.55 3.69
CA TYR A 146 16.23 21.93 3.55
C TYR A 146 15.55 21.02 2.52
N ARG A 147 14.34 20.56 2.80
CA ARG A 147 13.53 19.80 1.84
C ARG A 147 12.28 20.59 1.53
N HIS A 148 12.22 21.11 0.31
CA HIS A 148 10.99 21.73 -0.18
C HIS A 148 9.90 20.66 -0.32
N PRO A 149 8.63 20.93 0.06
CA PRO A 149 7.56 19.93 0.03
C PRO A 149 7.38 19.25 -1.31
N SER A 150 7.55 20.00 -2.41
CA SER A 150 7.38 19.52 -3.79
C SER A 150 8.67 19.00 -4.45
N ILE A 151 9.81 18.99 -3.76
CA ILE A 151 11.10 18.58 -4.34
C ILE A 151 11.58 17.32 -3.65
N ALA A 152 11.74 16.23 -4.40
CA ALA A 152 12.20 14.95 -3.87
C ALA A 152 13.60 15.07 -3.21
N TRP A 153 14.46 15.96 -3.74
CA TRP A 153 15.85 16.13 -3.34
C TRP A 153 16.07 17.32 -2.40
N ARG A 154 16.80 17.09 -1.30
CA ARG A 154 17.17 18.11 -0.31
C ARG A 154 18.20 19.13 -0.85
N PHE A 155 18.05 20.39 -0.45
CA PHE A 155 19.07 21.44 -0.57
C PHE A 155 20.12 21.25 0.52
N GLN A 156 21.36 20.91 0.14
CA GLN A 156 22.47 20.81 1.10
C GLN A 156 23.22 22.14 1.22
N LYS A 157 23.44 22.57 2.47
CA LYS A 157 24.00 23.89 2.81
C LYS A 157 25.33 23.83 3.58
N CYS A 158 25.81 22.62 3.95
CA CYS A 158 26.99 22.44 4.81
C CYS A 158 28.15 21.66 4.18
N GLN A 159 27.93 20.78 3.20
CA GLN A 159 28.88 19.68 2.93
C GLN A 159 30.05 20.04 1.98
N HIS A 160 30.03 21.18 1.28
CA HIS A 160 31.07 21.51 0.28
C HIS A 160 31.54 22.99 0.19
N CYS A 161 30.78 23.97 0.67
CA CYS A 161 31.18 25.39 0.55
C CYS A 161 32.18 25.88 1.62
N GLN A 162 32.40 25.15 2.71
CA GLN A 162 33.24 25.64 3.80
C GLN A 162 34.75 25.64 3.46
N THR A 163 35.18 24.85 2.47
CA THR A 163 36.59 24.68 2.08
C THR A 163 36.96 25.32 0.73
N SER A 164 35.99 25.79 -0.07
CA SER A 164 36.19 26.19 -1.48
C SER A 164 36.04 27.69 -1.78
N GLY A 165 35.96 28.55 -0.76
CA GLY A 165 35.93 30.02 -0.94
C GLY A 165 34.57 30.64 -1.29
N CYS A 166 33.53 29.81 -1.48
CA CYS A 166 32.16 30.25 -1.76
C CYS A 166 31.41 30.56 -0.44
N LYS A 167 31.67 31.71 0.19
CA LYS A 167 31.00 32.11 1.44
C LYS A 167 30.05 33.28 1.21
N SER A 168 28.75 33.02 1.21
CA SER A 168 27.74 34.07 1.38
C SER A 168 27.42 34.25 2.86
N SER A 169 27.16 35.49 3.23
CA SER A 169 26.58 35.86 4.52
C SER A 169 25.26 36.59 4.36
N ASP A 170 24.74 36.63 3.13
CA ASP A 170 23.51 37.34 2.80
C ASP A 170 22.30 36.40 2.92
N PRO A 171 21.42 36.59 3.94
CA PRO A 171 20.22 35.77 4.08
C PRO A 171 19.18 36.02 2.97
N GLU A 172 19.30 37.10 2.21
CA GLU A 172 18.37 37.46 1.12
C GLU A 172 18.79 36.90 -0.25
N GLU A 173 19.90 36.15 -0.30
CA GLU A 173 20.43 35.61 -1.55
C GLU A 173 19.40 34.71 -2.25
N CYS A 174 18.75 33.80 -1.51
CA CYS A 174 17.67 32.98 -2.02
C CYS A 174 16.45 33.81 -2.47
N ALA A 175 16.06 34.84 -1.70
CA ALA A 175 14.94 35.70 -2.07
C ALA A 175 15.22 36.48 -3.37
N THR A 176 16.48 36.83 -3.62
CA THR A 176 16.93 37.45 -4.88
C THR A 176 16.72 36.53 -6.07
N GLY A 177 16.93 35.22 -5.89
CA GLY A 177 16.60 34.21 -6.90
C GLY A 177 15.10 34.18 -7.25
N CYS A 178 14.24 34.30 -6.24
CA CYS A 178 12.79 34.43 -6.46
C CYS A 178 12.46 35.72 -7.25
N ASP A 179 13.11 36.84 -6.94
CA ASP A 179 12.88 38.10 -7.66
C ASP A 179 13.37 38.02 -9.11
N HIS A 180 14.50 37.35 -9.37
CA HIS A 180 14.96 37.09 -10.74
C HIS A 180 13.99 36.22 -11.53
N ALA A 181 13.45 35.17 -10.90
CA ALA A 181 12.40 34.35 -11.49
C ALA A 181 11.15 35.18 -11.84
N ALA A 182 10.82 36.20 -11.04
CA ALA A 182 9.66 37.06 -11.29
C ALA A 182 9.79 37.89 -12.56
N THR A 183 11.03 38.25 -12.93
CA THR A 183 11.32 38.95 -14.19
C THR A 183 11.19 38.06 -15.44
N LEU A 184 11.12 36.75 -15.25
CA LEU A 184 11.02 35.77 -16.33
C LEU A 184 9.57 35.30 -16.48
N LYS A 185 9.00 35.56 -17.67
CA LYS A 185 7.65 35.07 -18.01
C LYS A 185 7.58 33.54 -17.78
N LYS A 186 6.52 33.09 -17.09
CA LYS A 186 6.11 31.69 -16.78
C LYS A 186 6.43 31.16 -15.37
N PHE A 187 7.30 31.78 -14.57
CA PHE A 187 7.58 31.28 -13.21
C PHE A 187 6.36 31.35 -12.27
N TYR A 188 5.76 32.53 -12.12
CA TYR A 188 4.65 32.77 -11.18
C TYR A 188 3.30 32.96 -11.87
N LYS A 189 3.09 32.33 -13.03
CA LYS A 189 1.74 32.37 -13.62
C LYS A 189 0.76 31.65 -12.69
N PRO A 190 -0.41 32.22 -12.39
CA PRO A 190 -1.43 31.53 -11.61
C PRO A 190 -1.76 30.19 -12.26
N VAL A 191 -1.85 29.13 -11.45
CA VAL A 191 -2.24 27.77 -11.88
C VAL A 191 -3.61 27.78 -12.58
N GLU A 192 -4.43 28.81 -12.37
CA GLU A 192 -5.73 29.00 -13.01
C GLU A 192 -5.66 29.37 -14.51
N GLU A 193 -4.51 29.86 -15.01
CA GLU A 193 -4.32 30.20 -16.43
C GLU A 193 -3.60 29.09 -17.25
N GLN A 194 -3.20 27.98 -16.63
CA GLN A 194 -2.51 26.88 -17.32
C GLN A 194 -3.51 25.85 -17.87
N GLU A 195 -3.40 25.57 -19.18
CA GLU A 195 -4.09 24.44 -19.80
C GLU A 195 -3.51 23.11 -19.31
N TRP A 196 -4.36 22.08 -19.19
CA TRP A 196 -3.92 20.75 -18.77
C TRP A 196 -2.95 20.12 -19.78
N THR A 197 -1.78 19.71 -19.31
CA THR A 197 -0.72 19.11 -20.12
C THR A 197 -0.81 17.58 -20.08
N LEU A 198 -0.68 16.93 -21.26
CA LEU A 198 -0.53 15.47 -21.34
C LEU A 198 0.96 15.14 -21.42
N LEU A 199 1.50 14.51 -20.38
CA LEU A 199 2.83 13.89 -20.38
C LEU A 199 2.64 12.39 -20.28
N SER A 200 3.02 11.63 -21.30
CA SER A 200 2.90 10.17 -21.32
C SER A 200 4.11 9.58 -22.00
N GLU A 201 4.81 8.71 -21.28
CA GLU A 201 5.93 7.92 -21.79
C GLU A 201 5.45 6.78 -22.69
N HIS A 202 4.40 6.08 -22.26
CA HIS A 202 3.97 4.84 -22.89
C HIS A 202 2.95 5.04 -24.02
N CYS A 203 2.57 6.28 -24.31
CA CYS A 203 1.68 6.60 -25.41
C CYS A 203 2.29 7.61 -26.39
N PRO A 204 3.17 7.14 -27.31
CA PRO A 204 3.75 8.00 -28.33
C PRO A 204 2.69 8.65 -29.23
N LYS A 205 3.04 9.80 -29.82
CA LYS A 205 2.12 10.60 -30.63
C LYS A 205 1.55 9.79 -31.78
N GLY A 206 0.22 9.61 -31.78
CA GLY A 206 -0.53 8.97 -32.86
C GLY A 206 -0.76 7.47 -32.70
N LEU A 207 -0.19 6.84 -31.67
CA LEU A 207 -0.30 5.39 -31.44
C LEU A 207 -1.43 4.99 -30.50
N CYS A 208 -1.94 5.91 -29.66
CA CYS A 208 -3.11 5.60 -28.82
C CYS A 208 -4.35 6.37 -29.21
N LYS A 209 -5.47 5.76 -28.88
CA LYS A 209 -6.74 6.44 -28.66
C LYS A 209 -6.77 6.95 -27.21
N LYS A 210 -7.53 8.02 -27.00
CA LYS A 210 -7.58 8.71 -25.71
C LYS A 210 -8.98 9.20 -25.41
N TYR A 211 -9.35 9.15 -24.15
CA TYR A 211 -10.52 9.80 -23.59
C TYR A 211 -10.10 10.66 -22.40
N ARG A 212 -10.40 11.96 -22.44
CA ARG A 212 -10.02 12.94 -21.42
C ARG A 212 -11.26 13.50 -20.75
N LYS A 213 -11.27 13.56 -19.43
CA LYS A 213 -12.30 14.26 -18.66
C LYS A 213 -11.82 14.50 -17.22
N GLY A 214 -11.99 15.73 -16.74
CA GLY A 214 -11.46 16.13 -15.43
C GLY A 214 -9.94 16.06 -15.43
N ILE A 215 -9.38 15.43 -14.40
CA ILE A 215 -7.92 15.24 -14.27
C ILE A 215 -7.42 14.01 -15.03
N TRP A 216 -8.33 13.19 -15.58
CA TRP A 216 -8.01 11.85 -16.08
C TRP A 216 -7.83 11.83 -17.59
N VAL A 217 -6.87 11.02 -18.04
CA VAL A 217 -6.73 10.61 -19.43
C VAL A 217 -6.58 9.09 -19.52
N ILE A 218 -7.61 8.44 -20.07
CA ILE A 218 -7.60 7.00 -20.33
C ILE A 218 -7.09 6.76 -21.74
N MET A 219 -6.10 5.90 -21.89
CA MET A 219 -5.40 5.62 -23.14
C MET A 219 -5.38 4.12 -23.43
N TRP A 220 -5.50 3.78 -24.70
CA TRP A 220 -5.37 2.41 -25.19
C TRP A 220 -4.80 2.41 -26.60
N ASP A 221 -4.17 1.31 -26.99
CA ASP A 221 -3.59 1.15 -28.31
C ASP A 221 -4.64 1.42 -29.41
N LYS A 222 -4.28 2.30 -30.35
CA LYS A 222 -5.13 2.72 -31.47
C LYS A 222 -5.55 1.55 -32.35
N LYS A 223 -4.79 0.44 -32.40
CA LYS A 223 -5.16 -0.74 -33.18
C LYS A 223 -6.50 -1.34 -32.73
N TYR A 224 -6.88 -1.18 -31.46
CA TYR A 224 -8.19 -1.60 -30.94
C TYR A 224 -9.32 -0.60 -31.21
N GLY A 225 -9.07 0.45 -32.00
CA GLY A 225 -10.11 1.36 -32.46
C GLY A 225 -10.86 2.03 -31.30
N ASN A 226 -12.18 1.89 -31.27
CA ASN A 226 -13.04 2.53 -30.27
C ASN A 226 -13.65 1.56 -29.25
N ILE A 227 -13.20 0.30 -29.19
CA ILE A 227 -13.84 -0.71 -28.33
C ILE A 227 -13.86 -0.28 -26.85
N TYR A 228 -12.74 0.29 -26.38
CA TYR A 228 -12.59 0.79 -25.01
C TYR A 228 -13.18 2.17 -24.74
N ARG A 229 -13.83 2.81 -25.72
CA ARG A 229 -14.34 4.18 -25.54
C ARG A 229 -15.46 4.22 -24.49
N LYS A 230 -16.28 3.17 -24.39
CA LYS A 230 -17.34 3.06 -23.38
C LYS A 230 -16.74 2.82 -22.00
N ASP A 231 -15.77 1.93 -21.91
CA ASP A 231 -15.16 1.55 -20.64
C ASP A 231 -14.31 2.70 -20.09
N ALA A 232 -13.56 3.40 -20.94
CA ALA A 232 -12.87 4.64 -20.56
C ALA A 232 -13.81 5.70 -19.95
N LYS A 233 -15.06 5.82 -20.43
CA LYS A 233 -16.06 6.72 -19.82
C LYS A 233 -16.50 6.22 -18.45
N LYS A 234 -16.68 4.90 -18.28
CA LYS A 234 -17.00 4.25 -17.01
C LYS A 234 -15.86 4.46 -16.00
N MET A 235 -14.62 4.15 -16.39
CA MET A 235 -13.43 4.31 -15.57
C MET A 235 -13.31 5.74 -15.04
N VAL A 236 -13.37 6.76 -15.91
CA VAL A 236 -13.31 8.16 -15.43
C VAL A 236 -14.44 8.48 -14.46
N LYS A 237 -15.66 7.98 -14.69
CA LYS A 237 -16.76 8.20 -13.75
C LYS A 237 -16.45 7.57 -12.38
N ARG A 238 -15.93 6.34 -12.35
CA ARG A 238 -15.61 5.61 -11.11
C ARG A 238 -14.42 6.23 -10.38
N LEU A 239 -13.31 6.49 -11.07
CA LEU A 239 -12.11 7.12 -10.52
C LEU A 239 -12.40 8.53 -9.97
N GLU A 240 -13.26 9.30 -10.62
CA GLU A 240 -13.69 10.59 -10.09
C GLU A 240 -14.56 10.47 -8.84
N GLN A 241 -15.33 9.38 -8.68
CA GLN A 241 -16.02 9.08 -7.42
C GLN A 241 -15.03 8.73 -6.30
N VAL A 242 -14.00 7.94 -6.62
CA VAL A 242 -12.91 7.60 -5.68
C VAL A 242 -12.26 8.88 -5.17
N ARG A 243 -11.74 9.70 -6.09
CA ARG A 243 -11.10 10.98 -5.78
C ARG A 243 -11.98 11.90 -4.93
N LYS A 244 -13.25 12.07 -5.31
CA LYS A 244 -14.18 12.93 -4.55
C LYS A 244 -14.43 12.42 -3.14
N LEU A 245 -14.55 11.12 -2.97
CA LEU A 245 -14.74 10.54 -1.64
C LEU A 245 -13.49 10.70 -0.79
N SER A 246 -12.32 10.35 -1.34
CA SER A 246 -11.04 10.46 -0.64
C SER A 246 -10.74 11.91 -0.22
N THR A 247 -10.89 12.87 -1.14
CA THR A 247 -10.60 14.28 -0.85
C THR A 247 -11.63 14.95 0.07
N LYS A 248 -12.93 14.65 -0.10
CA LYS A 248 -13.98 15.36 0.64
C LYS A 248 -14.41 14.70 1.95
N LYS A 249 -14.21 13.39 2.08
CA LYS A 249 -14.68 12.61 3.24
C LYS A 249 -13.56 11.93 4.00
N LEU A 250 -12.44 11.63 3.34
CA LEU A 250 -11.29 10.99 4.00
C LEU A 250 -10.10 11.93 4.20
N ASN A 251 -10.28 13.23 3.90
CA ASN A 251 -9.27 14.29 4.05
C ASN A 251 -7.92 13.95 3.40
N MET A 252 -7.94 13.21 2.29
CA MET A 252 -6.75 12.89 1.52
C MET A 252 -6.44 14.01 0.53
N GLY A 253 -5.16 14.20 0.22
CA GLY A 253 -4.72 15.13 -0.82
C GLY A 253 -5.07 14.63 -2.22
N ASP A 254 -5.12 15.53 -3.19
CA ASP A 254 -5.15 15.15 -4.61
C ASP A 254 -3.80 14.56 -5.05
N PRO A 255 -3.75 13.72 -6.12
CA PRO A 255 -2.49 13.28 -6.67
C PRO A 255 -1.70 14.49 -7.21
N ILE A 256 -0.37 14.41 -7.17
CA ILE A 256 0.54 15.51 -7.52
C ILE A 256 0.28 16.07 -8.94
N ASN A 257 -0.22 15.23 -9.85
CA ASN A 257 -0.62 15.63 -11.20
C ASN A 257 -1.57 16.84 -11.20
N VAL A 258 -2.45 16.97 -10.21
CA VAL A 258 -3.47 18.02 -10.14
C VAL A 258 -2.85 19.40 -9.86
N SER A 259 -1.91 19.49 -8.91
CA SER A 259 -1.27 20.77 -8.56
C SER A 259 -0.42 21.33 -9.70
N LEU A 260 0.04 20.44 -10.60
CA LEU A 260 0.86 20.76 -11.75
C LEU A 260 0.09 20.84 -13.07
N LYS A 261 -1.24 20.68 -13.05
CA LYS A 261 -2.11 20.65 -14.26
C LYS A 261 -1.66 19.60 -15.30
N ILE A 262 -1.21 18.44 -14.84
CA ILE A 262 -0.84 17.30 -15.68
C ILE A 262 -1.99 16.30 -15.63
N TYR A 263 -2.41 15.75 -16.76
CA TYR A 263 -3.40 14.67 -16.72
C TYR A 263 -2.83 13.46 -15.98
N PHE A 264 -3.63 12.84 -15.13
CA PHE A 264 -3.34 11.53 -14.56
C PHE A 264 -3.61 10.46 -15.62
N ASN A 265 -2.56 9.74 -16.01
CA ASN A 265 -2.63 8.74 -17.07
C ASN A 265 -3.18 7.42 -16.53
N VAL A 266 -4.07 6.82 -17.31
CA VAL A 266 -4.55 5.45 -17.10
C VAL A 266 -4.44 4.70 -18.42
N TYR A 267 -3.77 3.56 -18.42
CA TYR A 267 -3.59 2.73 -19.60
C TYR A 267 -4.47 1.47 -19.52
N ILE A 268 -5.19 1.16 -20.59
CA ILE A 268 -5.88 -0.12 -20.76
C ILE A 268 -5.00 -1.02 -21.61
N HIS A 269 -4.46 -2.05 -20.98
CA HIS A 269 -3.61 -3.07 -21.59
C HIS A 269 -4.45 -4.25 -22.09
N HIS A 270 -4.12 -4.74 -23.28
CA HIS A 270 -4.74 -5.89 -23.97
C HIS A 270 -3.65 -6.94 -24.27
N GLY A 271 -2.85 -7.28 -23.25
CA GLY A 271 -1.80 -8.30 -23.34
C GLY A 271 -0.69 -8.00 -24.35
N LYS A 272 0.10 -9.03 -24.65
CA LYS A 272 1.34 -9.01 -25.47
C LYS A 272 1.25 -8.38 -26.85
N GLU A 273 0.04 -8.20 -27.37
CA GLU A 273 -0.10 -7.68 -28.73
C GLU A 273 -0.11 -6.15 -28.80
N ASP A 274 -0.30 -5.46 -27.67
CA ASP A 274 -0.42 -4.01 -27.68
C ASP A 274 0.92 -3.27 -27.57
N ILE A 275 0.88 -1.94 -27.69
CA ILE A 275 2.08 -1.08 -27.63
C ILE A 275 2.63 -0.88 -26.21
N PHE A 276 1.96 -1.38 -25.17
CA PHE A 276 2.38 -1.21 -23.79
C PHE A 276 3.28 -2.38 -23.36
N PRO A 277 4.23 -2.15 -22.44
CA PRO A 277 4.96 -3.23 -21.79
C PRO A 277 4.01 -4.20 -21.06
N GLU A 278 4.49 -5.43 -20.87
CA GLU A 278 3.79 -6.39 -20.01
C GLU A 278 3.78 -5.86 -18.57
N TRP A 279 2.59 -5.55 -18.08
CA TRP A 279 2.37 -4.97 -16.77
C TRP A 279 1.34 -5.77 -15.98
N GLY A 280 1.53 -5.80 -14.66
CA GLY A 280 0.44 -6.11 -13.74
C GLY A 280 -0.60 -4.99 -13.72
N VAL A 281 -1.77 -5.29 -13.13
CA VAL A 281 -2.72 -4.25 -12.72
C VAL A 281 -2.07 -3.50 -11.55
N GLY A 282 -2.10 -2.17 -11.58
CA GLY A 282 -1.48 -1.42 -10.50
C GLY A 282 -1.13 0.02 -10.82
N LEU A 283 -0.52 0.64 -9.81
CA LEU A 283 0.11 1.95 -9.88
C LEU A 283 1.57 1.84 -10.33
N GLY A 284 1.94 2.61 -11.36
CA GLY A 284 3.32 2.78 -11.81
C GLY A 284 3.77 4.23 -11.66
N GLN A 285 5.07 4.47 -11.84
CA GLN A 285 5.67 5.80 -11.95
C GLN A 285 6.36 5.92 -13.30
N ASN A 286 6.05 6.97 -14.07
CA ASN A 286 6.64 7.15 -15.39
C ASN A 286 8.05 7.77 -15.30
N ALA A 287 8.76 7.84 -16.42
CA ALA A 287 10.08 8.48 -16.54
C ALA A 287 10.10 9.95 -16.12
N TYR A 288 8.93 10.60 -16.09
CA TYR A 288 8.75 11.96 -15.57
C TYR A 288 8.33 11.95 -14.10
N GLY A 289 8.58 10.89 -13.33
CA GLY A 289 8.28 10.80 -11.89
C GLY A 289 6.81 10.95 -11.50
N PHE A 290 5.86 10.95 -12.44
CA PHE A 290 4.43 11.04 -12.13
C PHE A 290 3.78 9.66 -12.05
N PRO A 291 2.87 9.47 -11.08
CA PRO A 291 2.10 8.24 -11.00
C PRO A 291 1.17 8.08 -12.21
N PHE A 292 0.92 6.82 -12.57
CA PHE A 292 -0.07 6.39 -13.55
C PHE A 292 -0.70 5.06 -13.14
N LEU A 293 -1.88 4.75 -13.68
CA LEU A 293 -2.53 3.46 -13.48
C LEU A 293 -2.47 2.60 -14.75
N VAL A 294 -2.40 1.29 -14.55
CA VAL A 294 -2.53 0.28 -15.60
C VAL A 294 -3.63 -0.70 -15.24
N PHE A 295 -4.48 -1.01 -16.20
CA PHE A 295 -5.46 -2.08 -16.07
C PHE A 295 -5.41 -3.01 -17.28
N GLY A 296 -5.42 -4.32 -17.03
CA GLY A 296 -5.61 -5.31 -18.08
C GLY A 296 -7.05 -5.41 -18.58
N ASN A 297 -7.24 -6.19 -19.64
CA ASN A 297 -8.56 -6.58 -20.12
C ASN A 297 -9.30 -7.39 -19.03
N GLY A 298 -10.54 -7.03 -18.70
CA GLY A 298 -11.22 -7.48 -17.47
C GLY A 298 -11.16 -6.40 -16.38
N PRO A 299 -10.08 -6.31 -15.57
CA PRO A 299 -10.01 -5.37 -14.44
C PRO A 299 -10.34 -3.90 -14.75
N HIS A 300 -10.07 -3.43 -15.97
CA HIS A 300 -10.43 -2.07 -16.41
C HIS A 300 -11.94 -1.78 -16.41
N ASP A 301 -12.79 -2.81 -16.48
CA ASP A 301 -14.24 -2.71 -16.45
C ASP A 301 -14.87 -3.18 -15.13
N ASP A 302 -14.07 -3.58 -14.16
CA ASP A 302 -14.53 -4.00 -12.83
C ASP A 302 -14.52 -2.82 -11.84
N ASP A 303 -15.66 -2.56 -11.21
CA ASP A 303 -15.79 -1.43 -10.28
C ASP A 303 -14.99 -1.64 -8.99
N THR A 304 -14.73 -2.88 -8.58
CA THR A 304 -13.97 -3.23 -7.38
C THR A 304 -12.48 -2.98 -7.58
N TYR A 305 -11.92 -3.40 -8.72
CA TYR A 305 -10.55 -3.06 -9.12
C TYR A 305 -10.35 -1.56 -9.31
N LEU A 306 -11.32 -0.87 -9.95
CA LEU A 306 -11.24 0.58 -10.12
C LEU A 306 -11.29 1.35 -8.79
N ASP A 307 -11.98 0.83 -7.78
CA ASP A 307 -11.99 1.43 -6.44
C ASP A 307 -10.69 1.17 -5.69
N HIS A 308 -10.16 -0.06 -5.72
CA HIS A 308 -8.89 -0.45 -5.11
C HIS A 308 -7.73 0.37 -5.68
N GLU A 309 -7.52 0.28 -6.98
CA GLU A 309 -6.43 0.97 -7.68
C GLU A 309 -6.63 2.49 -7.71
N GLY A 310 -7.88 2.94 -7.81
CA GLY A 310 -8.20 4.35 -7.67
C GLY A 310 -7.82 4.91 -6.31
N PHE A 311 -7.84 4.10 -5.24
CA PHE A 311 -7.44 4.52 -3.91
C PHE A 311 -5.92 4.63 -3.77
N HIS A 312 -5.15 3.74 -4.40
CA HIS A 312 -3.68 3.85 -4.47
C HIS A 312 -3.21 5.18 -5.06
N VAL A 313 -3.93 5.73 -6.03
CA VAL A 313 -3.67 7.08 -6.57
C VAL A 313 -3.71 8.16 -5.47
N MET A 314 -4.61 7.99 -4.50
CA MET A 314 -4.80 8.93 -3.40
C MET A 314 -3.83 8.68 -2.25
N GLN A 315 -3.29 7.47 -2.11
CA GLN A 315 -2.21 7.18 -1.16
C GLN A 315 -0.87 7.75 -1.65
N ASN A 316 -0.60 7.63 -2.96
CA ASN A 316 0.60 8.11 -3.61
C ASN A 316 0.46 9.59 -4.04
N SER A 317 0.31 10.48 -3.06
CA SER A 317 0.78 11.86 -3.30
C SER A 317 2.31 11.82 -3.17
N ALA A 318 3.05 12.35 -4.14
CA ALA A 318 4.52 12.29 -4.20
C ALA A 318 5.23 13.00 -3.01
N THR A 319 4.48 13.40 -1.99
CA THR A 319 4.86 14.15 -0.79
C THR A 319 4.19 13.59 0.47
N ALA A 320 3.79 12.32 0.49
CA ALA A 320 3.24 11.65 1.68
C ALA A 320 4.35 10.88 2.44
N PRO A 321 5.24 11.54 3.21
CA PRO A 321 6.19 10.84 4.09
C PRO A 321 5.46 10.29 5.33
N GLY A 322 4.20 9.85 5.17
CA GLY A 322 3.27 9.62 6.26
C GLY A 322 3.75 8.55 7.23
N PHE A 323 4.44 7.52 6.74
CA PHE A 323 4.90 6.42 7.58
C PHE A 323 6.36 6.07 7.32
N LYS A 324 7.00 5.54 8.36
CA LYS A 324 8.23 4.76 8.21
C LYS A 324 7.93 3.47 7.41
N GLN A 325 8.88 3.04 6.59
CA GLN A 325 8.62 2.10 5.48
C GLN A 325 8.83 0.61 5.81
N ASN A 326 9.54 0.26 6.90
CA ASN A 326 9.78 -1.15 7.27
C ASN A 326 8.48 -1.79 7.77
N ASP A 327 8.10 -2.99 7.31
CA ASP A 327 6.83 -3.64 7.73
C ASP A 327 5.58 -2.76 7.56
N ALA A 328 5.58 -1.87 6.56
CA ALA A 328 4.51 -0.90 6.32
C ALA A 328 3.72 -1.16 5.03
N TRP A 329 4.21 -2.05 4.16
CA TRP A 329 3.64 -2.24 2.81
C TRP A 329 2.23 -2.83 2.89
N TRP A 330 1.98 -3.69 3.88
CA TRP A 330 0.66 -4.28 4.11
C TRP A 330 -0.45 -3.23 4.17
N TYR A 331 -0.16 -2.06 4.74
CA TYR A 331 -1.14 -1.01 4.99
C TYR A 331 -1.62 -0.34 3.69
N GLY A 332 -0.74 -0.27 2.67
CA GLY A 332 -1.10 0.21 1.33
C GLY A 332 -2.22 -0.63 0.73
N GLU A 333 -2.01 -1.94 0.67
CA GLU A 333 -3.01 -2.88 0.13
C GLU A 333 -4.23 -3.00 1.03
N ALA A 334 -4.04 -3.11 2.36
CA ALA A 334 -5.14 -3.23 3.31
C ALA A 334 -6.09 -2.03 3.27
N THR A 335 -5.58 -0.81 3.14
CA THR A 335 -6.45 0.38 3.07
C THR A 335 -7.10 0.55 1.70
N ALA A 336 -6.49 0.09 0.61
CA ALA A 336 -7.15 0.03 -0.70
C ALA A 336 -8.29 -1.01 -0.71
N GLU A 337 -8.05 -2.17 -0.12
CA GLU A 337 -9.05 -3.22 0.12
C GLU A 337 -10.21 -2.73 0.98
N TRP A 338 -9.89 -2.12 2.13
CA TRP A 338 -10.88 -1.48 3.00
C TRP A 338 -11.72 -0.45 2.24
N PHE A 339 -11.08 0.40 1.43
CA PHE A 339 -11.77 1.42 0.67
C PHE A 339 -12.76 0.85 -0.35
N LYS A 340 -12.33 -0.18 -1.07
CA LYS A 340 -13.16 -0.97 -1.98
C LYS A 340 -14.35 -1.57 -1.22
N GLN A 341 -14.09 -2.21 -0.09
CA GLN A 341 -15.09 -2.94 0.71
C GLN A 341 -16.15 -2.00 1.29
N PHE A 342 -15.81 -0.86 1.90
CA PHE A 342 -16.86 0.03 2.44
C PHE A 342 -17.70 0.70 1.34
N ARG A 343 -17.20 0.76 0.10
CA ARG A 343 -17.93 1.32 -1.04
C ARG A 343 -18.85 0.34 -1.75
N THR A 344 -18.49 -0.93 -1.76
CA THR A 344 -19.15 -1.95 -2.58
C THR A 344 -19.77 -3.07 -1.75
N ASN A 345 -19.27 -3.28 -0.53
CA ASN A 345 -19.54 -4.42 0.32
C ASN A 345 -19.23 -5.76 -0.38
N GLN A 346 -18.13 -5.79 -1.13
CA GLN A 346 -17.70 -6.92 -1.98
C GLN A 346 -16.17 -7.07 -2.01
N GLY A 347 -15.72 -8.26 -2.43
CA GLY A 347 -14.33 -8.58 -2.68
C GLY A 347 -13.52 -8.76 -1.40
N PHE A 348 -14.10 -9.43 -0.41
CA PHE A 348 -13.44 -9.69 0.87
C PHE A 348 -12.47 -10.87 0.77
N ASN A 349 -11.27 -10.71 1.36
CA ASN A 349 -10.23 -11.74 1.41
C ASN A 349 -10.25 -12.52 2.74
N ALA A 350 -11.45 -12.94 3.18
CA ALA A 350 -11.68 -13.61 4.46
C ALA A 350 -10.93 -14.96 4.59
N GLY A 351 -10.89 -15.74 3.50
CA GLY A 351 -10.21 -17.03 3.47
C GLY A 351 -8.71 -16.95 3.78
N ALA A 352 -8.03 -15.86 3.36
CA ALA A 352 -6.62 -15.65 3.66
C ALA A 352 -6.36 -15.38 5.16
N ILE A 353 -7.35 -14.84 5.88
CA ILE A 353 -7.27 -14.61 7.32
C ILE A 353 -7.56 -15.92 8.08
N GLU A 354 -8.59 -16.65 7.66
CA GLU A 354 -9.00 -17.93 8.26
C GLU A 354 -7.95 -19.03 8.08
N ALA A 355 -7.28 -19.09 6.92
CA ALA A 355 -6.36 -20.17 6.58
C ALA A 355 -5.13 -20.24 7.50
N ILE A 356 -4.56 -19.09 7.89
CA ILE A 356 -3.31 -19.00 8.67
C ILE A 356 -3.43 -17.86 9.72
N PRO A 357 -4.28 -18.01 10.74
CA PRO A 357 -4.57 -16.92 11.67
C PRO A 357 -3.38 -16.51 12.55
N HIS A 358 -2.43 -17.43 12.76
CA HIS A 358 -1.24 -17.24 13.60
C HIS A 358 -0.15 -16.38 12.97
N GLN A 359 -0.27 -16.07 11.67
CA GLN A 359 0.67 -15.20 10.95
C GLN A 359 0.54 -13.73 11.39
N THR A 360 1.65 -12.99 11.43
CA THR A 360 1.62 -11.58 11.85
C THR A 360 0.73 -10.71 10.95
N MET A 361 0.07 -9.70 11.53
CA MET A 361 -0.79 -8.75 10.80
C MET A 361 -0.07 -8.09 9.62
N TRP A 362 1.19 -7.68 9.78
CA TRP A 362 1.92 -6.90 8.78
C TRP A 362 2.62 -7.75 7.72
N ARG A 363 2.29 -9.03 7.59
CA ARG A 363 2.89 -9.88 6.57
C ARG A 363 2.56 -9.36 5.16
N ASP A 364 3.61 -9.08 4.39
CA ASP A 364 3.59 -8.66 2.99
C ASP A 364 4.44 -9.60 2.12
N PHE A 365 4.83 -9.22 0.91
CA PHE A 365 5.66 -10.07 0.02
C PHE A 365 7.13 -10.24 0.44
N ASN A 366 7.65 -9.42 1.35
CA ASN A 366 9.08 -9.23 1.57
C ASN A 366 9.53 -9.47 3.02
N ASN A 367 8.60 -9.60 3.97
CA ASN A 367 8.92 -9.67 5.41
C ASN A 367 8.54 -10.99 6.08
N GLY A 368 8.33 -12.06 5.32
CA GLY A 368 8.16 -13.41 5.87
C GLY A 368 9.45 -13.96 6.49
N PRO A 369 9.35 -14.95 7.41
CA PRO A 369 10.49 -15.76 7.82
C PRO A 369 11.19 -16.41 6.63
N SER A 370 12.50 -16.64 6.72
CA SER A 370 13.30 -17.19 5.62
C SER A 370 12.90 -18.60 5.19
N ASP A 371 12.28 -19.35 6.08
CA ASP A 371 11.78 -20.72 5.89
C ASP A 371 10.30 -20.78 5.52
N GLU A 372 9.60 -19.64 5.54
CA GLU A 372 8.19 -19.57 5.14
C GLU A 372 8.07 -19.32 3.63
N PRO A 373 7.29 -20.11 2.89
CA PRO A 373 7.12 -19.91 1.46
C PRO A 373 6.47 -18.55 1.17
N ASN A 374 6.92 -17.91 0.11
CA ASN A 374 6.37 -16.66 -0.39
C ASN A 374 5.33 -16.97 -1.49
N ASN A 375 4.11 -17.28 -1.09
CA ASN A 375 3.03 -17.73 -1.98
C ASN A 375 1.69 -17.08 -1.63
N TRP A 376 0.62 -17.48 -2.31
CA TRP A 376 -0.73 -16.93 -2.10
C TRP A 376 -1.16 -17.03 -0.63
N SER A 377 -1.00 -18.21 0.00
CA SER A 377 -1.45 -18.45 1.38
C SER A 377 -0.83 -17.50 2.40
N THR A 378 0.42 -17.11 2.19
CA THR A 378 1.17 -16.30 3.14
C THR A 378 1.15 -14.81 2.82
N THR A 379 0.96 -14.42 1.57
CA THR A 379 1.09 -13.01 1.14
C THR A 379 -0.22 -12.30 0.87
N VAL A 380 -1.31 -13.03 0.61
CA VAL A 380 -2.64 -12.41 0.42
C VAL A 380 -3.17 -11.82 1.73
N ARG A 381 -2.56 -12.17 2.87
CA ARG A 381 -2.85 -11.60 4.18
C ARG A 381 -2.91 -10.08 4.18
N GLN A 382 -2.00 -9.39 3.49
CA GLN A 382 -2.03 -7.92 3.42
C GLN A 382 -3.35 -7.36 2.83
N TYR A 383 -3.94 -8.06 1.87
CA TYR A 383 -5.26 -7.71 1.32
C TYR A 383 -6.37 -8.12 2.30
N GLY A 384 -6.23 -9.30 2.91
CA GLY A 384 -7.09 -9.78 4.00
C GLY A 384 -7.22 -8.80 5.16
N MET A 385 -6.15 -8.07 5.50
CA MET A 385 -6.16 -7.10 6.58
C MET A 385 -7.08 -5.88 6.32
N GLY A 386 -7.56 -5.69 5.10
CA GLY A 386 -8.67 -4.75 4.83
C GLY A 386 -9.91 -5.06 5.68
N LEU A 387 -10.15 -6.33 6.03
CA LEU A 387 -11.23 -6.75 6.91
C LEU A 387 -11.12 -6.20 8.33
N LEU A 388 -9.92 -6.17 8.90
CA LEU A 388 -9.71 -5.56 10.22
C LEU A 388 -10.08 -4.08 10.17
N LEU A 389 -9.66 -3.37 9.12
CA LEU A 389 -9.96 -1.94 8.97
C LEU A 389 -11.46 -1.71 8.72
N TYR A 390 -12.10 -2.59 7.95
CA TYR A 390 -13.54 -2.58 7.72
C TYR A 390 -14.29 -2.80 9.04
N TYR A 391 -13.94 -3.84 9.80
CA TYR A 391 -14.53 -4.11 11.12
C TYR A 391 -14.35 -2.92 12.06
N THR A 392 -13.13 -2.38 12.14
CA THR A 392 -12.79 -1.23 12.98
C THR A 392 -13.66 0.00 12.66
N THR A 393 -13.95 0.26 11.38
CA THR A 393 -14.64 1.48 10.95
C THR A 393 -16.14 1.31 10.77
N GLU A 394 -16.58 0.22 10.15
CA GLU A 394 -17.97 -0.01 9.76
C GLU A 394 -18.77 -0.77 10.82
N VAL A 395 -18.13 -1.64 11.59
CA VAL A 395 -18.80 -2.44 12.64
C VAL A 395 -18.65 -1.75 14.00
N VAL A 396 -17.41 -1.41 14.39
CA VAL A 396 -17.13 -0.76 15.68
C VAL A 396 -17.41 0.74 15.64
N GLY A 397 -17.37 1.38 14.47
CA GLY A 397 -17.65 2.81 14.33
C GLY A 397 -16.47 3.73 14.67
N VAL A 398 -15.22 3.28 14.51
CA VAL A 398 -14.06 4.18 14.54
C VAL A 398 -14.10 5.11 13.32
N ASP A 399 -13.83 6.40 13.53
CA ASP A 399 -13.80 7.39 12.45
C ASP A 399 -12.79 6.97 11.35
N ARG A 400 -13.27 6.85 10.12
CA ARG A 400 -12.48 6.51 8.93
C ARG A 400 -11.27 7.41 8.73
N LEU A 401 -11.32 8.66 9.20
CA LEU A 401 -10.19 9.58 9.15
C LEU A 401 -8.99 9.08 9.95
N LYS A 402 -9.20 8.25 10.97
CA LYS A 402 -8.11 7.61 11.71
C LYS A 402 -7.28 6.70 10.82
N ILE A 403 -7.87 6.10 9.78
CA ILE A 403 -7.16 5.25 8.82
C ILE A 403 -6.31 6.08 7.84
N THR A 404 -6.88 7.16 7.29
CA THR A 404 -6.25 7.88 6.17
C THR A 404 -5.33 9.02 6.57
N LYS A 405 -5.50 9.62 7.77
CA LYS A 405 -4.67 10.75 8.22
C LYS A 405 -3.18 10.43 8.29
N GLY A 406 -2.83 9.19 8.64
CA GLY A 406 -1.43 8.78 8.77
C GLY A 406 -0.61 8.95 7.48
N TYR A 407 -1.22 8.82 6.30
CA TYR A 407 -0.53 9.06 5.01
C TYR A 407 0.00 10.50 4.88
N TYR A 408 -0.59 11.46 5.58
CA TYR A 408 -0.32 12.89 5.41
C TYR A 408 0.20 13.57 6.70
N SER A 409 0.41 12.80 7.77
CA SER A 409 0.82 13.35 9.07
C SER A 409 2.33 13.60 9.21
N SER A 410 3.14 13.15 8.23
CA SER A 410 4.61 13.16 8.33
C SER A 410 5.12 12.46 9.60
N THR A 411 4.45 11.39 10.04
CA THR A 411 4.86 10.65 11.22
C THR A 411 6.05 9.74 10.93
N THR A 412 6.86 9.49 11.95
CA THR A 412 7.94 8.49 11.91
C THR A 412 7.48 7.11 12.35
N LEU A 413 6.21 6.98 12.75
CA LEU A 413 5.61 5.71 13.15
C LEU A 413 5.41 4.80 11.93
N LEU A 414 5.44 3.50 12.20
CA LEU A 414 4.88 2.49 11.32
C LEU A 414 3.35 2.60 11.29
N PRO A 415 2.67 2.10 10.26
CA PRO A 415 1.21 2.13 10.21
C PRO A 415 0.53 1.50 11.44
N GLN A 416 1.01 0.34 11.87
CA GLN A 416 0.51 -0.39 13.04
C GLN A 416 0.79 0.34 14.37
N GLU A 417 1.94 1.01 14.50
CA GLU A 417 2.25 1.87 15.64
C GLU A 417 1.32 3.08 15.66
N TYR A 418 1.08 3.69 14.51
CA TYR A 418 0.16 4.81 14.36
C TYR A 418 -1.29 4.40 14.70
N LEU A 419 -1.77 3.24 14.28
CA LEU A 419 -3.08 2.73 14.69
C LEU A 419 -3.18 2.58 16.22
N CYS A 420 -2.10 2.22 16.89
CA CYS A 420 -2.04 2.14 18.36
C CYS A 420 -1.79 3.48 19.06
N SER A 421 -1.42 4.53 18.34
CA SER A 421 -1.22 5.87 18.91
C SER A 421 -2.55 6.56 19.22
N GLU A 422 -2.51 7.62 20.04
CA GLU A 422 -3.68 8.46 20.33
C GLU A 422 -4.24 9.15 19.07
N ASP A 423 -3.37 9.49 18.12
CA ASP A 423 -3.76 10.05 16.83
C ASP A 423 -4.49 9.04 15.94
N GLY A 424 -4.22 7.75 16.13
CA GLY A 424 -4.96 6.62 15.55
C GLY A 424 -6.14 6.17 16.42
N VAL A 425 -6.18 4.89 16.77
CA VAL A 425 -7.26 4.27 17.55
C VAL A 425 -6.96 4.28 19.06
N GLY A 426 -5.68 4.25 19.42
CA GLY A 426 -5.19 4.07 20.79
C GLY A 426 -4.96 2.60 21.13
N LEU A 427 -3.85 2.29 21.83
CA LEU A 427 -3.33 0.94 22.03
C LEU A 427 -4.37 0.00 22.65
N GLU A 428 -4.89 0.31 23.83
CA GLU A 428 -5.83 -0.56 24.55
C GLU A 428 -7.13 -0.76 23.76
N ARG A 429 -7.64 0.31 23.13
CA ARG A 429 -8.83 0.21 22.28
C ARG A 429 -8.57 -0.66 21.07
N PHE A 430 -7.42 -0.52 20.41
CA PHE A 430 -7.09 -1.31 19.23
C PHE A 430 -6.83 -2.78 19.57
N ARG A 431 -6.21 -3.08 20.72
CA ARG A 431 -6.08 -4.45 21.25
C ARG A 431 -7.44 -5.12 21.43
N HIS A 432 -8.37 -4.41 22.07
CA HIS A 432 -9.73 -4.93 22.26
C HIS A 432 -10.48 -5.12 20.94
N ILE A 433 -10.40 -4.16 20.01
CA ILE A 433 -11.00 -4.27 18.67
C ILE A 433 -10.42 -5.45 17.90
N PHE A 434 -9.09 -5.60 17.92
CA PHE A 434 -8.43 -6.71 17.24
C PHE A 434 -8.92 -8.04 17.81
N ALA A 435 -8.94 -8.21 19.13
CA ALA A 435 -9.43 -9.43 19.77
C ALA A 435 -10.92 -9.71 19.52
N ASP A 436 -11.76 -8.67 19.51
CA ASP A 436 -13.18 -8.77 19.18
C ASP A 436 -13.39 -9.20 17.72
N TRP A 437 -12.68 -8.55 16.78
CA TRP A 437 -12.64 -8.91 15.37
C TRP A 437 -12.24 -10.38 15.15
N THR A 438 -11.22 -10.89 15.86
CA THR A 438 -10.84 -12.31 15.76
C THR A 438 -11.96 -13.25 16.20
N ALA A 439 -12.73 -12.88 17.23
CA ALA A 439 -13.85 -13.69 17.71
C ALA A 439 -14.97 -13.75 16.68
N HIS A 440 -15.26 -12.63 16.03
CA HIS A 440 -16.24 -12.55 14.94
C HIS A 440 -15.78 -13.27 13.66
N ASN A 441 -14.48 -13.26 13.34
CA ASN A 441 -13.95 -14.10 12.25
C ASN A 441 -14.18 -15.59 12.52
N VAL A 442 -13.93 -16.05 13.76
CA VAL A 442 -14.16 -17.45 14.16
C VAL A 442 -15.64 -17.80 14.21
N ASN A 443 -16.52 -16.82 14.44
CA ASN A 443 -17.96 -16.97 14.28
C ASN A 443 -18.41 -16.80 12.82
N ASP A 444 -17.68 -17.43 11.89
CA ASP A 444 -18.01 -17.45 10.46
C ASP A 444 -18.11 -16.05 9.81
N PHE A 445 -17.29 -15.11 10.28
CA PHE A 445 -17.30 -13.72 9.81
C PHE A 445 -18.72 -13.12 9.78
N ASP A 446 -19.50 -13.32 10.85
CA ASP A 446 -20.91 -12.91 11.00
C ASP A 446 -21.27 -11.44 10.74
N TYR A 447 -20.27 -10.58 10.51
CA TYR A 447 -20.40 -9.19 10.10
C TYR A 447 -20.28 -8.98 8.57
N LEU A 448 -20.07 -10.03 7.80
CA LEU A 448 -19.94 -10.03 6.34
C LEU A 448 -21.11 -10.76 5.67
N PRO A 449 -21.38 -10.47 4.38
CA PRO A 449 -22.26 -11.31 3.57
C PRO A 449 -21.70 -12.74 3.44
N THR A 450 -22.54 -13.74 3.71
CA THR A 450 -22.14 -15.16 3.67
C THR A 450 -21.58 -15.58 2.31
N ASP A 451 -22.14 -15.09 1.21
CA ASP A 451 -21.68 -15.40 -0.14
C ASP A 451 -20.25 -14.88 -0.41
N GLU A 452 -19.87 -13.73 0.14
CA GLU A 452 -18.51 -13.21 0.04
C GLU A 452 -17.51 -14.06 0.85
N VAL A 453 -17.90 -14.54 2.03
CA VAL A 453 -17.07 -15.44 2.85
C VAL A 453 -16.85 -16.76 2.12
N GLU A 454 -17.91 -17.36 1.58
CA GLU A 454 -17.83 -18.62 0.84
C GLU A 454 -17.01 -18.49 -0.45
N ASN A 455 -17.16 -17.39 -1.19
CA ASN A 455 -16.33 -17.12 -2.37
C ASN A 455 -14.85 -17.01 -1.97
N SER A 456 -14.54 -16.32 -0.86
CA SER A 456 -13.16 -16.19 -0.40
C SER A 456 -12.54 -17.51 0.05
N ARG A 457 -13.33 -18.44 0.62
CA ARG A 457 -12.87 -19.80 0.93
C ARG A 457 -12.57 -20.62 -0.33
N GLN A 458 -13.31 -20.40 -1.42
CA GLN A 458 -13.00 -21.04 -2.70
C GLN A 458 -11.65 -20.59 -3.26
N ASP A 459 -11.26 -19.32 -3.04
CA ASP A 459 -9.94 -18.83 -3.43
C ASP A 459 -8.82 -19.57 -2.69
N VAL A 460 -9.01 -19.88 -1.40
CA VAL A 460 -8.04 -20.70 -0.64
C VAL A 460 -7.91 -22.09 -1.26
N VAL A 461 -9.01 -22.72 -1.64
CA VAL A 461 -8.99 -24.05 -2.29
C VAL A 461 -8.32 -23.99 -3.65
N GLN A 462 -8.52 -22.92 -4.40
CA GLN A 462 -8.05 -22.78 -5.78
C GLN A 462 -6.58 -22.37 -5.87
N TYR A 463 -6.13 -21.48 -4.98
CA TYR A 463 -4.83 -20.82 -5.08
C TYR A 463 -3.93 -21.04 -3.86
N GLY A 464 -4.53 -21.38 -2.71
CA GLY A 464 -3.81 -21.65 -1.48
C GLY A 464 -3.05 -22.96 -1.54
N ASP A 465 -1.97 -23.00 -0.77
CA ASP A 465 -1.23 -24.21 -0.44
C ASP A 465 -1.94 -24.97 0.70
N PRO A 466 -2.45 -26.18 0.46
CA PRO A 466 -3.14 -26.98 1.48
C PRO A 466 -2.24 -27.38 2.66
N GLU A 467 -0.92 -27.46 2.48
CA GLU A 467 0.01 -27.84 3.57
C GLU A 467 0.19 -26.72 4.60
N LEU A 468 -0.13 -25.48 4.21
CA LEU A 468 -0.11 -24.30 5.06
C LEU A 468 -1.48 -24.01 5.70
N TYR A 469 -2.55 -24.67 5.24
CA TYR A 469 -3.90 -24.45 5.75
C TYR A 469 -4.04 -24.99 7.19
N ARG A 470 -4.07 -24.08 8.16
CA ARG A 470 -4.01 -24.37 9.60
C ARG A 470 -4.90 -23.39 10.38
N PRO A 471 -6.23 -23.46 10.21
CA PRO A 471 -7.17 -22.57 10.89
C PRO A 471 -7.21 -22.78 12.41
N PHE A 472 -6.83 -23.97 12.89
CA PHE A 472 -6.85 -24.32 14.31
C PHE A 472 -5.46 -24.74 14.78
N ALA A 473 -5.05 -24.21 15.94
CA ALA A 473 -3.85 -24.66 16.64
C ALA A 473 -4.08 -26.02 17.33
N LEU A 474 -5.33 -26.32 17.67
CA LEU A 474 -5.82 -27.61 18.17
C LEU A 474 -7.31 -27.76 17.83
N GLU A 475 -7.72 -28.96 17.43
CA GLU A 475 -9.12 -29.34 17.24
C GLU A 475 -9.37 -30.67 17.93
N GLU A 476 -10.20 -30.68 18.98
CA GLU A 476 -10.48 -31.85 19.82
C GLU A 476 -11.93 -31.83 20.32
N ASN A 477 -12.39 -32.91 20.97
CA ASN A 477 -13.62 -32.81 21.76
C ASN A 477 -13.35 -32.20 23.13
N LEU A 478 -14.31 -31.45 23.67
CA LEU A 478 -14.16 -30.83 24.99
C LEU A 478 -13.87 -31.86 26.09
N ALA A 479 -14.54 -33.02 26.07
CA ALA A 479 -14.35 -34.07 27.06
C ALA A 479 -12.94 -34.69 27.06
N ASP A 480 -12.24 -34.63 25.93
CA ASP A 480 -10.92 -35.25 25.76
C ASP A 480 -9.78 -34.38 26.31
N VAL A 481 -10.04 -33.09 26.55
CA VAL A 481 -9.05 -32.12 27.04
C VAL A 481 -9.33 -31.60 28.47
N VAL A 482 -10.52 -31.86 28.99
CA VAL A 482 -10.90 -31.51 30.37
C VAL A 482 -10.08 -32.33 31.36
N ASN A 483 -9.49 -31.66 32.35
CA ASN A 483 -8.66 -32.25 33.40
C ASN A 483 -7.38 -32.96 32.91
N VAL A 484 -6.94 -32.72 31.66
CA VAL A 484 -5.69 -33.29 31.11
C VAL A 484 -4.43 -32.57 31.63
N GLY A 485 -4.57 -31.35 32.15
CA GLY A 485 -3.47 -30.52 32.62
C GLY A 485 -3.23 -29.32 31.69
N LEU A 486 -2.00 -28.82 31.66
CA LEU A 486 -1.61 -27.73 30.76
C LEU A 486 -1.35 -28.29 29.35
N ILE A 487 -2.01 -27.68 28.37
CA ILE A 487 -1.87 -27.99 26.95
C ILE A 487 -1.17 -26.83 26.27
N HIS A 488 -0.14 -27.15 25.50
CA HIS A 488 0.62 -26.20 24.68
C HIS A 488 0.32 -26.43 23.20
N PRO A 489 0.17 -25.37 22.38
CA PRO A 489 0.11 -25.52 20.94
C PRO A 489 1.45 -26.03 20.40
N GLN A 490 1.41 -26.67 19.24
CA GLN A 490 2.65 -26.98 18.51
C GLN A 490 3.36 -25.68 18.11
N GLU A 491 4.70 -25.71 18.08
CA GLU A 491 5.53 -24.55 17.76
C GLU A 491 5.12 -23.85 16.47
N VAL A 492 4.85 -24.62 15.42
CA VAL A 492 4.46 -24.08 14.12
C VAL A 492 3.10 -23.38 14.11
N ASN A 493 2.28 -23.63 15.13
CA ASN A 493 0.98 -23.01 15.33
C ASN A 493 1.07 -21.90 16.39
N ARG A 494 2.23 -21.51 16.92
CA ARG A 494 2.30 -20.39 17.87
C ARG A 494 1.96 -19.07 17.17
N PRO A 495 1.20 -18.18 17.83
CA PRO A 495 0.85 -16.90 17.25
C PRO A 495 2.08 -15.99 17.24
N ARG A 496 2.25 -15.26 16.14
CA ARG A 496 3.19 -14.16 16.00
C ARG A 496 2.64 -12.84 16.55
N GLY A 497 3.35 -11.74 16.35
CA GLY A 497 2.89 -10.41 16.76
C GLY A 497 1.63 -9.96 16.00
N TRP A 498 0.61 -9.49 16.71
CA TRP A 498 -0.68 -9.04 16.14
C TRP A 498 -1.31 -10.13 15.27
N SER A 499 -1.55 -11.29 15.88
CA SER A 499 -2.16 -12.46 15.26
C SER A 499 -2.96 -13.26 16.29
N TYR A 500 -3.52 -14.40 15.90
CA TYR A 500 -4.30 -15.20 16.84
C TYR A 500 -4.26 -16.70 16.56
N ASN A 501 -4.50 -17.46 17.61
CA ASN A 501 -4.73 -18.89 17.57
C ASN A 501 -6.17 -19.22 17.91
N VAL A 502 -6.65 -20.30 17.30
CA VAL A 502 -7.98 -20.85 17.55
C VAL A 502 -7.84 -22.28 18.03
N ILE A 503 -8.45 -22.57 19.18
CA ILE A 503 -8.60 -23.91 19.74
C ILE A 503 -10.07 -24.28 19.61
N LYS A 504 -10.38 -25.27 18.77
CA LYS A 504 -11.75 -25.71 18.49
C LYS A 504 -12.10 -26.92 19.34
N LEU A 505 -13.15 -26.80 20.14
CA LEU A 505 -13.60 -27.84 21.07
C LEU A 505 -15.01 -28.29 20.69
N GLY A 506 -15.11 -29.46 20.08
CA GLY A 506 -16.36 -30.08 19.64
C GLY A 506 -17.01 -30.97 20.69
N ASN A 507 -18.14 -31.59 20.31
CA ASN A 507 -18.91 -32.53 21.13
C ASN A 507 -19.14 -32.04 22.57
N VAL A 508 -19.54 -30.79 22.67
CA VAL A 508 -19.72 -30.07 23.93
C VAL A 508 -20.88 -30.69 24.73
N GLN A 509 -20.67 -30.90 26.02
CA GLN A 509 -21.70 -31.35 26.95
C GLN A 509 -22.17 -30.19 27.84
N ALA A 510 -23.41 -30.28 28.32
CA ALA A 510 -23.91 -29.30 29.27
C ALA A 510 -23.14 -29.40 30.59
N GLY A 511 -22.68 -28.27 31.11
CA GLY A 511 -21.81 -28.25 32.28
C GLY A 511 -21.19 -26.88 32.53
N SER A 512 -20.49 -26.75 33.65
CA SER A 512 -19.69 -25.57 33.98
C SER A 512 -18.23 -25.90 33.76
N TYR A 513 -17.57 -25.17 32.87
CA TYR A 513 -16.17 -25.40 32.50
C TYR A 513 -15.34 -24.17 32.80
N THR A 514 -14.19 -24.36 33.44
CA THR A 514 -13.27 -23.26 33.77
C THR A 514 -12.05 -23.32 32.87
N PHE A 515 -11.88 -22.29 32.05
CA PHE A 515 -10.75 -22.08 31.18
C PHE A 515 -9.71 -21.25 31.91
N THR A 516 -8.48 -21.75 31.99
CA THR A 516 -7.33 -21.02 32.53
C THR A 516 -6.25 -20.93 31.46
N ILE A 517 -5.70 -19.74 31.27
CA ILE A 517 -4.67 -19.42 30.28
C ILE A 517 -3.46 -18.89 31.03
N LYS A 518 -2.28 -19.29 30.56
CA LYS A 518 -1.00 -18.75 31.00
C LYS A 518 -0.08 -18.58 29.79
N SER A 519 0.42 -17.38 29.55
CA SER A 519 1.51 -17.15 28.60
C SER A 519 2.86 -17.08 29.30
N GLU A 520 3.93 -17.24 28.52
CA GLU A 520 5.27 -16.84 28.94
C GLU A 520 5.38 -15.31 28.93
N GLU A 521 6.30 -14.74 29.70
CA GLU A 521 6.51 -13.28 29.76
C GLU A 521 7.18 -12.73 28.49
N LEU A 522 8.00 -13.56 27.84
CA LEU A 522 8.81 -13.20 26.69
C LEU A 522 8.57 -14.14 25.51
N GLY A 523 8.62 -13.61 24.29
CA GLY A 523 8.56 -14.38 23.05
C GLY A 523 9.92 -14.98 22.67
N SER A 524 9.93 -15.66 21.51
CA SER A 524 11.10 -16.37 20.99
C SER A 524 12.31 -15.47 20.68
N GLU A 525 12.12 -14.15 20.62
CA GLU A 525 13.17 -13.16 20.38
C GLU A 525 13.35 -12.21 21.58
N ASN A 526 12.84 -12.58 22.76
CA ASN A 526 12.88 -11.80 24.01
C ASN A 526 12.04 -10.51 24.00
N GLY A 527 11.08 -10.38 23.09
CA GLY A 527 10.08 -9.33 23.15
C GLY A 527 9.00 -9.63 24.18
N GLU A 528 8.45 -8.59 24.82
CA GLU A 528 7.34 -8.73 25.75
C GLU A 528 6.12 -9.34 25.07
N THR A 529 5.46 -10.27 25.76
CA THR A 529 4.19 -10.86 25.34
C THR A 529 3.02 -10.03 25.87
N TYR A 530 1.91 -10.05 25.14
CA TYR A 530 0.64 -9.55 25.65
C TYR A 530 -0.50 -10.25 24.92
N PHE A 531 -1.37 -10.94 25.66
CA PHE A 531 -2.51 -11.64 25.11
C PHE A 531 -3.84 -11.01 25.53
N GLU A 532 -4.74 -10.95 24.56
CA GLU A 532 -6.18 -10.88 24.77
C GLU A 532 -6.77 -12.28 24.58
N ALA A 533 -7.85 -12.60 25.29
CA ALA A 533 -8.47 -13.92 25.19
C ALA A 533 -9.99 -13.83 25.07
N ARG A 534 -10.55 -14.69 24.22
CA ARG A 534 -11.99 -14.77 23.94
C ARG A 534 -12.44 -16.22 23.91
N LEU A 535 -13.68 -16.45 24.31
CA LEU A 535 -14.42 -17.68 24.05
C LEU A 535 -15.59 -17.37 23.14
N VAL A 536 -15.79 -18.19 22.12
CA VAL A 536 -16.99 -18.17 21.28
C VAL A 536 -17.70 -19.51 21.45
N VAL A 537 -18.90 -19.48 22.01
CA VAL A 537 -19.75 -20.67 22.14
C VAL A 537 -20.80 -20.62 21.04
N THR A 538 -20.75 -21.57 20.12
CA THR A 538 -21.70 -21.64 19.00
C THR A 538 -22.72 -22.75 19.25
N GLY A 539 -24.00 -22.39 19.15
CA GLY A 539 -25.13 -23.30 19.22
C GLY A 539 -25.78 -23.51 17.84
N SER A 540 -26.98 -24.09 17.82
CA SER A 540 -27.73 -24.30 16.58
C SER A 540 -28.32 -23.03 15.96
N THR A 541 -28.46 -21.96 16.75
CA THR A 541 -29.18 -20.74 16.31
C THR A 541 -28.53 -19.44 16.74
N ASN A 542 -27.62 -19.45 17.72
CA ASN A 542 -26.99 -18.25 18.25
C ASN A 542 -25.55 -18.57 18.67
N SER A 543 -24.73 -17.51 18.70
CA SER A 543 -23.37 -17.55 19.22
C SER A 543 -23.25 -16.61 20.43
N LYS A 544 -22.43 -17.01 21.40
CA LYS A 544 -22.12 -16.23 22.59
C LYS A 544 -20.64 -15.90 22.62
N PHE A 545 -20.34 -14.62 22.71
CA PHE A 545 -18.98 -14.09 22.85
C PHE A 545 -18.69 -13.81 24.33
N VAL A 546 -17.56 -14.30 24.83
CA VAL A 546 -17.16 -14.14 26.23
C VAL A 546 -15.71 -13.68 26.30
N THR A 547 -15.47 -12.56 26.96
CA THR A 547 -14.12 -12.08 27.29
C THR A 547 -13.56 -12.82 28.49
N ILE A 548 -12.31 -13.25 28.37
CA ILE A 548 -11.46 -13.70 29.48
C ILE A 548 -10.57 -12.52 29.84
N ASP A 549 -10.73 -12.00 31.06
CA ASP A 549 -9.94 -10.86 31.54
C ASP A 549 -8.51 -11.36 31.82
N MET A 550 -7.55 -10.83 31.07
CA MET A 550 -6.14 -11.19 31.16
C MET A 550 -5.40 -10.21 32.08
N ILE A 551 -4.83 -10.70 33.17
CA ILE A 551 -3.99 -9.92 34.08
C ILE A 551 -2.65 -9.66 33.37
N GLN A 552 -2.39 -8.38 33.08
CA GLN A 552 -1.20 -7.90 32.35
C GLN A 552 -0.97 -8.63 31.01
N GLY A 553 -2.04 -9.13 30.40
CA GLY A 553 -1.94 -9.91 29.17
C GLY A 553 -1.29 -11.30 29.32
N GLN A 554 -1.09 -11.81 30.54
CA GLN A 554 -0.35 -13.06 30.76
C GLN A 554 -1.20 -14.21 31.30
N THR A 555 -2.06 -13.94 32.28
CA THR A 555 -2.87 -14.98 32.92
C THR A 555 -4.33 -14.57 32.95
N GLY A 556 -5.22 -15.52 32.68
CA GLY A 556 -6.65 -15.26 32.70
C GLY A 556 -7.44 -16.51 32.99
N THR A 557 -8.56 -16.35 33.70
CA THR A 557 -9.44 -17.45 34.05
C THR A 557 -10.89 -17.04 33.81
N LYS A 558 -11.67 -17.94 33.21
CA LYS A 558 -13.11 -17.72 32.99
C LYS A 558 -13.88 -19.03 33.09
N THR A 559 -14.96 -19.00 33.85
CA THR A 559 -15.94 -20.08 33.87
C THR A 559 -17.08 -19.79 32.91
N VAL A 560 -17.44 -20.77 32.08
CA VAL A 560 -18.60 -20.71 31.18
C VAL A 560 -19.55 -21.86 31.48
N ASN A 561 -20.85 -21.54 31.48
CA ASN A 561 -21.91 -22.52 31.61
C ASN A 561 -22.41 -22.87 30.21
N LEU A 562 -22.24 -24.13 29.83
CA LEU A 562 -22.66 -24.70 28.55
C LEU A 562 -23.98 -25.46 28.74
N THR A 563 -24.79 -25.43 27.70
CA THR A 563 -26.11 -26.03 27.62
C THR A 563 -26.13 -27.14 26.57
N SER A 564 -27.20 -27.94 26.54
CA SER A 564 -27.36 -29.00 25.52
C SER A 564 -27.50 -28.47 24.08
N ASN A 565 -27.75 -27.17 23.91
CA ASN A 565 -27.87 -26.52 22.60
C ASN A 565 -26.52 -26.07 22.04
N ASP A 566 -25.50 -25.94 22.89
CA ASP A 566 -24.15 -25.57 22.47
C ASP A 566 -23.49 -26.76 21.76
N LYS A 567 -22.70 -26.46 20.71
CA LYS A 567 -22.13 -27.47 19.82
C LYS A 567 -20.61 -27.39 19.76
N VAL A 568 -20.07 -26.18 19.70
CA VAL A 568 -18.64 -25.94 19.65
C VAL A 568 -18.29 -24.81 20.59
N VAL A 569 -17.17 -24.94 21.28
CA VAL A 569 -16.51 -23.83 21.97
C VAL A 569 -15.20 -23.56 21.25
N TYR A 570 -14.97 -22.30 20.90
CA TYR A 570 -13.68 -21.83 20.42
C TYR A 570 -13.00 -21.03 21.52
N LEU A 571 -11.81 -21.46 21.93
CA LEU A 571 -10.90 -20.65 22.72
C LEU A 571 -9.94 -19.93 21.78
N ILE A 572 -9.91 -18.61 21.85
CA ILE A 572 -9.15 -17.75 20.94
C ILE A 572 -8.11 -16.99 21.77
N LEU A 573 -6.84 -17.15 21.40
CA LEU A 573 -5.71 -16.47 22.00
C LEU A 573 -5.17 -15.46 21.02
N VAL A 574 -5.20 -14.19 21.40
CA VAL A 574 -4.94 -13.06 20.50
C VAL A 574 -3.67 -12.37 20.97
N SER A 575 -2.59 -12.54 20.22
CA SER A 575 -1.28 -11.98 20.51
C SER A 575 -1.22 -10.53 20.03
N VAL A 576 -1.09 -9.57 20.95
CA VAL A 576 -1.04 -8.12 20.66
C VAL A 576 0.10 -7.44 21.45
N PRO A 577 1.34 -7.91 21.27
CA PRO A 577 2.50 -7.43 22.01
C PRO A 577 2.79 -5.94 21.71
N PRO A 578 3.56 -5.25 22.56
CA PRO A 578 4.00 -3.88 22.31
C PRO A 578 5.06 -3.76 21.19
N ARG A 579 5.50 -4.89 20.61
CA ARG A 579 6.41 -4.94 19.46
C ARG A 579 5.61 -4.98 18.15
N PHE A 580 5.96 -4.11 17.20
CA PHE A 580 5.20 -3.84 15.97
C PHE A 580 5.89 -4.28 14.67
N THR A 581 6.90 -5.15 14.76
CA THR A 581 7.73 -5.58 13.63
C THR A 581 8.18 -7.02 13.80
N GLY A 582 8.59 -7.66 12.69
CA GLY A 582 9.21 -8.99 12.72
C GLY A 582 8.20 -10.13 12.84
N ASN A 583 8.72 -11.32 13.15
CA ASN A 583 7.97 -12.59 13.13
C ASN A 583 8.10 -13.39 14.43
N GLU A 584 8.42 -12.71 15.53
CA GLU A 584 8.55 -13.31 16.86
C GLU A 584 7.31 -14.13 17.23
N GLN A 585 7.52 -15.33 17.77
CA GLN A 585 6.47 -16.23 18.23
C GLN A 585 6.27 -16.09 19.74
N HIS A 586 5.03 -16.21 20.19
CA HIS A 586 4.67 -16.06 21.60
C HIS A 586 4.05 -17.35 22.14
N ASP A 587 4.65 -17.91 23.20
CA ASP A 587 4.23 -19.20 23.77
C ASP A 587 3.14 -19.03 24.83
N TYR A 588 2.26 -20.02 24.91
CA TYR A 588 1.20 -20.07 25.92
C TYR A 588 0.78 -21.51 26.21
N ALA A 589 0.07 -21.67 27.31
CA ALA A 589 -0.60 -22.88 27.71
C ALA A 589 -2.02 -22.57 28.16
N PHE A 590 -2.90 -23.56 28.04
CA PHE A 590 -4.24 -23.49 28.61
C PHE A 590 -4.60 -24.78 29.33
N LYS A 591 -5.54 -24.66 30.26
CA LYS A 591 -6.14 -25.76 31.02
C LYS A 591 -7.65 -25.58 31.05
N ILE A 592 -8.38 -26.70 31.01
CA ILE A 592 -9.84 -26.73 31.14
C ILE A 592 -10.19 -27.69 32.28
N GLU A 593 -11.02 -27.21 33.20
CA GLU A 593 -11.52 -27.97 34.37
C GLU A 593 -13.03 -28.12 34.37
#